data_AF-A0A2D5LW29-F1
#
_entry.id   AF-A0A2D5LW29-F1
#
_cell.length_a   1.000
_cell.length_b   1.000
_cell.length_c   1.000
_cell.angle_alpha   90.00
_cell.angle_beta   90.00
_cell.angle_gamma   90.00
#
_symmetry.space_group_name_H-M   'P 1'
#
loop_
_entity.id
_entity.type
_entity.pdbx_description
1 polymer ?
#
loop_
_entity_poly.entity_id
_entity_poly.type
_entity_poly.pdbx_seq_one_letter_code
_entity_poly.pdbx_strand_id
1 'polypeptide(L)'
;MIEFTLFIFACLWSFFFIKLKKNFSQKTNIILTIFVIKISYITLISSIFFGVTNFGLKKTFISLLVTFLIIEILFFIGKKYLSNKSNLFDRIIKIKYYFEYALIVVFAVYLINKFYY
;
A
#
# COMPACT_ATOMS: atom_id res chain seq x y z
N MET A 1 21.36 8.83 8.93
CA MET A 1 20.91 8.87 7.52
C MET A 1 19.99 7.71 7.17
N ILE A 2 20.40 6.46 7.46
CA ILE A 2 19.61 5.25 7.17
C ILE A 2 18.20 5.30 7.78
N GLU A 3 18.06 5.71 9.05
CA GLU A 3 16.77 5.84 9.74
C GLU A 3 15.81 6.81 9.06
N PHE A 4 16.33 7.92 8.52
CA PHE A 4 15.52 8.92 7.82
C PHE A 4 15.04 8.39 6.47
N THR A 5 15.89 7.65 5.75
CA THR A 5 15.51 6.97 4.52
C THR A 5 14.45 5.89 4.77
N LEU A 6 14.60 5.11 5.85
CA LEU A 6 13.60 4.12 6.27
C LEU A 6 12.27 4.78 6.64
N PHE A 7 12.30 5.91 7.35
CA PHE A 7 11.12 6.70 7.66
C PHE A 7 10.39 7.19 6.39
N ILE A 8 11.12 7.75 5.43
CA ILE A 8 10.54 8.17 4.14
C ILE A 8 9.98 6.96 3.39
N PHE A 9 10.70 5.84 3.36
CA PHE A 9 10.24 4.62 2.70
C PHE A 9 8.95 4.08 3.32
N ALA A 10 8.85 4.08 4.66
CA ALA A 10 7.62 3.67 5.37
C ALA A 10 6.44 4.61 5.07
N CYS A 11 6.69 5.93 5.00
CA CYS A 11 5.68 6.90 4.58
C CYS A 11 5.24 6.67 3.13
N LEU A 12 6.18 6.48 2.20
CA LEU A 12 5.89 6.19 0.80
C LEU A 12 5.06 4.92 0.66
N TRP A 13 5.47 3.85 1.33
CA TRP A 13 4.79 2.56 1.33
C TRP A 13 3.34 2.71 1.79
N SER A 14 3.14 3.25 2.99
CA SER A 14 1.81 3.38 3.58
C SER A 14 0.87 4.26 2.73
N PHE A 15 1.32 5.43 2.29
CA PHE A 15 0.51 6.29 1.42
C PHE A 15 0.23 5.66 0.05
N PHE A 16 1.17 4.90 -0.50
CA PHE A 16 0.99 4.26 -1.81
C PHE A 16 -0.18 3.29 -1.76
N PHE A 17 -0.23 2.42 -0.75
CA PHE A 17 -1.32 1.45 -0.57
C PHE A 17 -2.66 2.11 -0.25
N ILE A 18 -2.67 3.17 0.56
CA ILE A 18 -3.88 3.97 0.83
C ILE A 18 -4.43 4.55 -0.49
N LYS A 19 -3.56 5.14 -1.32
CA LYS A 19 -3.95 5.74 -2.61
C LYS A 19 -4.33 4.69 -3.64
N LEU A 20 -3.66 3.55 -3.64
CA LEU A 20 -3.96 2.40 -4.50
C LEU A 20 -5.41 1.98 -4.32
N LYS A 21 -5.87 1.80 -3.07
CA LYS A 21 -7.27 1.49 -2.78
C LYS A 21 -8.22 2.61 -3.20
N LYS A 22 -7.88 3.88 -2.95
CA LYS A 22 -8.75 5.00 -3.36
C LYS A 22 -9.03 4.98 -4.87
N ASN A 23 -8.05 4.53 -5.66
CA ASN A 23 -8.13 4.53 -7.12
C ASN A 23 -8.63 3.20 -7.73
N PHE A 24 -8.45 2.05 -7.05
CA PHE A 24 -9.03 0.78 -7.47
C PHE A 24 -10.49 0.70 -6.99
N SER A 25 -11.42 0.41 -7.91
CA SER A 25 -12.86 0.51 -7.65
C SER A 25 -13.34 -0.40 -6.51
N GLN A 26 -14.49 -0.03 -5.91
CA GLN A 26 -15.21 -0.74 -4.86
C GLN A 26 -15.50 -2.23 -5.14
N LYS A 27 -15.37 -2.69 -6.40
CA LYS A 27 -15.56 -4.10 -6.81
C LYS A 27 -14.27 -4.92 -6.69
N THR A 28 -13.53 -4.72 -5.60
CA THR A 28 -12.32 -5.49 -5.29
C THR A 28 -12.61 -6.41 -4.13
N ASN A 29 -12.16 -7.68 -4.18
CA ASN A 29 -12.47 -8.63 -3.13
C ASN A 29 -12.00 -8.10 -1.77
N ILE A 30 -12.92 -8.14 -0.82
CA ILE A 30 -12.95 -7.34 0.42
C ILE A 30 -11.75 -7.64 1.33
N ILE A 31 -11.22 -8.85 1.29
CA ILE A 31 -10.23 -9.37 2.25
C ILE A 31 -8.86 -8.71 2.07
N LEU A 32 -8.32 -8.73 0.85
CA LEU A 32 -7.01 -8.13 0.53
C LEU A 32 -7.07 -6.61 0.71
N THR A 33 -8.20 -6.04 0.35
CA THR A 33 -8.51 -4.61 0.50
C THR A 33 -8.46 -4.21 1.98
N ILE A 34 -9.18 -4.90 2.87
CA ILE A 34 -9.20 -4.58 4.31
C ILE A 34 -7.82 -4.78 4.94
N PHE A 35 -7.14 -5.89 4.65
CA PHE A 35 -5.86 -6.21 5.25
C PHE A 35 -4.79 -5.17 4.89
N VAL A 36 -4.63 -4.90 3.60
CA VAL A 36 -3.63 -3.96 3.09
C VAL A 36 -3.91 -2.53 3.56
N ILE A 37 -5.17 -2.10 3.64
CA ILE A 37 -5.49 -0.75 4.13
C ILE A 37 -5.25 -0.63 5.63
N LYS A 38 -5.77 -1.57 6.43
CA LYS A 38 -5.64 -1.50 7.89
C LYS A 38 -4.18 -1.48 8.29
N ILE A 39 -3.36 -2.35 7.68
CA ILE A 39 -1.94 -2.38 7.96
C ILE A 39 -1.26 -1.08 7.51
N SER A 40 -1.63 -0.54 6.34
CA SER A 40 -1.04 0.71 5.84
C SER A 40 -1.34 1.93 6.71
N TYR A 41 -2.56 2.08 7.23
CA TYR A 41 -2.88 3.17 8.17
C TYR A 41 -2.12 3.02 9.49
N ILE A 42 -1.98 1.80 10.01
CA ILE A 42 -1.20 1.53 11.22
C ILE A 42 0.28 1.88 10.98
N THR A 43 0.84 1.45 9.85
CA THR A 43 2.23 1.77 9.46
C THR A 43 2.43 3.28 9.33
N LEU A 44 1.47 4.02 8.78
CA LEU A 44 1.53 5.47 8.64
C LEU A 44 1.54 6.18 10.00
N ILE A 45 0.67 5.78 10.93
CA ILE A 45 0.63 6.36 12.27
C ILE A 45 1.95 6.06 13.01
N SER A 46 2.43 4.83 12.91
CA SER A 46 3.71 4.42 13.50
C SER A 46 4.89 5.18 12.91
N SER A 47 4.91 5.42 11.59
CA SER A 47 5.99 6.17 10.94
C SER A 47 5.95 7.65 11.32
N ILE A 48 4.76 8.26 11.43
CA ILE A 48 4.61 9.64 11.93
C ILE A 48 5.13 9.74 13.36
N PHE A 49 4.73 8.83 14.24
CA PHE A 49 5.21 8.83 15.63
C PHE A 49 6.73 8.72 15.69
N PHE A 50 7.30 7.74 14.98
CA PHE A 50 8.74 7.58 14.85
C PHE A 50 9.45 8.82 14.26
N GLY A 51 8.85 9.46 13.26
CA GLY A 51 9.39 10.66 12.63
C GLY A 51 9.42 11.84 13.60
N VAL A 52 8.33 12.07 14.33
CA VAL A 52 8.24 13.15 15.31
C VAL A 52 9.24 12.96 16.44
N THR A 53 9.39 11.74 16.97
CA THR A 53 10.31 11.47 18.08
C THR A 53 11.78 11.61 17.69
N ASN A 54 12.16 11.23 16.46
CA ASN A 54 13.57 11.20 16.05
C ASN A 54 14.03 12.45 15.27
N PHE A 55 13.16 13.04 14.45
CA PHE A 55 13.52 14.13 13.54
C PHE A 55 12.80 15.45 13.86
N GLY A 56 11.84 15.42 14.78
CA GLY A 56 11.02 16.56 15.17
C GLY A 56 9.86 16.84 14.21
N LEU A 57 8.91 17.65 14.68
CA LEU A 57 7.66 17.94 13.97
C LEU A 57 7.87 18.58 12.59
N LYS A 58 8.75 19.58 12.49
CA LYS A 58 8.96 20.35 11.23
C LYS A 58 9.43 19.45 10.08
N LYS A 59 10.48 18.65 10.31
CA LYS A 59 11.05 17.75 9.28
C LYS A 59 10.08 16.63 8.90
N THR A 60 9.37 16.09 9.90
CA THR A 60 8.36 15.05 9.69
C THR A 60 7.24 15.55 8.78
N PHE A 61 6.70 16.75 9.08
CA PHE A 61 5.61 17.34 8.30
C PHE A 61 5.99 17.64 6.85
N ILE A 62 7.19 18.21 6.64
CA ILE A 62 7.72 18.45 5.28
C ILE A 62 7.87 17.13 4.52
N SER A 63 8.37 16.09 5.16
CA SER A 63 8.54 14.77 4.54
C SER A 63 7.20 14.13 4.18
N LEU A 64 6.17 14.28 5.03
CA LEU A 64 4.80 13.85 4.74
C LEU A 64 4.23 14.56 3.52
N LEU A 65 4.37 15.89 3.43
CA LEU A 65 3.91 16.67 2.29
C LEU A 65 4.60 16.23 0.99
N VAL A 66 5.92 16.09 1.01
CA VAL A 66 6.69 15.64 -0.15
C VAL A 66 6.26 14.24 -0.59
N THR A 67 6.11 13.31 0.36
CA THR A 67 5.67 11.94 0.10
C THR A 67 4.27 11.91 -0.54
N PHE A 68 3.35 12.71 -0.01
CA PHE A 68 1.99 12.84 -0.55
C PHE A 68 2.00 13.34 -2.00
N LEU A 69 2.76 14.40 -2.30
CA LEU A 69 2.87 14.94 -3.66
C LEU A 69 3.47 13.93 -4.64
N ILE A 70 4.55 13.24 -4.26
CA ILE A 70 5.19 12.21 -5.07
C ILE A 70 4.18 11.13 -5.46
N ILE A 71 3.36 10.68 -4.50
CA ILE A 71 2.39 9.61 -4.73
C ILE A 71 1.23 10.09 -5.61
N GLU A 72 0.74 11.31 -5.41
CA GLU A 72 -0.28 11.88 -6.30
C GLU A 72 0.21 11.94 -7.76
N ILE A 73 1.44 12.41 -7.99
CA ILE A 73 2.05 12.47 -9.31
C ILE A 73 2.24 11.07 -9.90
N LEU A 74 2.76 10.13 -9.11
CA LEU A 74 2.97 8.74 -9.53
C LEU A 74 1.67 8.10 -10.00
N PHE A 75 0.57 8.27 -9.25
CA PHE A 75 -0.73 7.73 -9.62
C PHE A 75 -1.35 8.44 -10.83
N PHE A 76 -1.12 9.74 -10.99
CA PHE A 76 -1.55 10.48 -12.18
C PHE A 76 -0.87 9.94 -13.45
N ILE A 77 0.46 9.81 -13.41
CA ILE A 77 1.25 9.26 -14.52
C ILE A 77 0.85 7.80 -14.79
N GLY A 78 0.72 6.99 -13.73
CA GLY A 78 0.32 5.59 -13.83
C GLY A 78 -1.04 5.43 -14.51
N LYS A 79 -2.05 6.22 -14.12
CA LYS A 79 -3.37 6.20 -14.77
C LYS A 79 -3.28 6.54 -16.26
N LYS A 80 -2.54 7.59 -16.62
CA LYS A 80 -2.34 8.01 -18.03
C LYS A 80 -1.63 6.93 -18.85
N TYR A 81 -0.66 6.24 -18.26
CA TYR A 81 0.04 5.15 -18.93
C TYR A 81 -0.86 3.93 -19.15
N LEU A 82 -1.66 3.57 -18.15
CA LEU A 82 -2.62 2.46 -18.25
C LEU A 82 -3.73 2.75 -19.27
N SER A 83 -4.26 3.99 -19.31
CA SER A 83 -5.34 4.35 -20.25
C SER A 83 -4.89 4.29 -21.70
N ASN A 84 -3.62 4.60 -21.99
CA ASN A 84 -3.07 4.53 -23.34
C ASN A 84 -2.79 3.10 -23.82
N LYS A 85 -2.89 2.09 -22.96
CA LYS A 85 -2.41 0.73 -23.25
C LYS A 85 -3.40 -0.32 -22.72
N SER A 86 -4.57 -0.39 -23.36
CA SER A 86 -5.71 -1.25 -22.99
C SER A 86 -5.33 -2.70 -22.65
N ASN A 87 -4.42 -3.32 -23.40
CA ASN A 87 -3.95 -4.68 -23.16
C ASN A 87 -3.28 -4.89 -21.78
N LEU A 88 -2.71 -3.83 -21.16
CA LEU A 88 -2.13 -3.92 -19.81
C LEU A 88 -3.21 -3.96 -18.73
N PHE A 89 -4.35 -3.30 -18.95
CA PHE A 89 -5.42 -3.25 -17.96
C PHE A 89 -5.99 -4.64 -17.69
N ASP A 90 -6.21 -5.43 -18.74
CA ASP A 90 -6.67 -6.81 -18.65
C ASP A 90 -5.65 -7.73 -17.97
N ARG A 91 -4.35 -7.49 -18.19
CA ARG A 91 -3.27 -8.25 -17.51
C ARG A 91 -3.24 -7.95 -16.02
N ILE A 92 -3.45 -6.70 -15.62
CA ILE A 92 -3.49 -6.28 -14.21
C ILE A 92 -4.69 -6.93 -13.50
N ILE A 93 -5.84 -7.00 -14.17
CA ILE A 93 -7.03 -7.71 -13.65
C ILE A 93 -6.71 -9.20 -13.43
N LYS A 94 -6.03 -9.87 -14.39
CA LYS A 94 -5.63 -11.28 -14.22
C LYS A 94 -4.66 -11.49 -13.05
N ILE A 95 -3.62 -10.67 -12.93
CA ILE A 95 -2.64 -10.75 -11.82
C ILE A 95 -3.34 -10.59 -10.46
N LYS A 96 -4.32 -9.69 -10.38
CA LYS A 96 -5.12 -9.48 -9.17
C LYS A 96 -5.84 -10.75 -8.73
N TYR A 97 -6.51 -11.46 -9.64
CA TYR A 97 -7.17 -12.72 -9.31
C TYR A 97 -6.19 -13.79 -8.81
N TYR A 98 -5.02 -13.96 -9.46
CA TYR A 98 -4.01 -14.92 -9.01
C TYR A 98 -3.53 -14.64 -7.58
N PHE A 99 -3.29 -13.37 -7.25
CA PHE A 99 -2.83 -12.99 -5.91
C PHE A 99 -3.90 -13.25 -4.83
N GLU A 100 -5.17 -13.04 -5.15
CA GLU A 100 -6.29 -13.32 -4.25
C GLU A 100 -6.46 -14.82 -3.98
N TYR A 101 -6.43 -15.67 -5.01
CA TYR A 101 -6.48 -17.12 -4.84
C TYR A 101 -5.29 -17.65 -4.04
N ALA A 102 -4.09 -17.11 -4.27
CA ALA A 102 -2.90 -17.47 -3.50
C ALA A 102 -3.08 -17.16 -2.00
N LEU A 103 -3.62 -15.98 -1.66
CA LEU A 103 -3.87 -15.61 -0.27
C LEU A 103 -4.91 -16.50 0.41
N ILE A 104 -5.99 -16.86 -0.29
CA ILE A 104 -7.01 -17.79 0.23
C ILE A 104 -6.38 -19.16 0.54
N VAL A 105 -5.57 -19.69 -0.38
CA VAL A 105 -4.88 -20.97 -0.19
C VAL A 105 -3.93 -20.92 1.00
N VAL A 106 -3.10 -19.88 1.11
CA VAL A 106 -2.17 -19.71 2.25
C VAL A 106 -2.93 -19.60 3.57
N PHE A 107 -4.04 -18.86 3.60
CA PHE A 107 -4.85 -18.70 4.80
C PHE A 107 -5.55 -20.01 5.19
N ALA A 108 -6.04 -20.79 4.21
CA ALA A 108 -6.63 -22.10 4.44
C ALA A 108 -5.60 -23.11 4.99
N VAL A 109 -4.41 -23.17 4.41
CA VAL A 109 -3.30 -24.02 4.91
C VAL A 109 -2.90 -23.64 6.34
N TYR A 110 -2.81 -22.35 6.63
CA TYR A 110 -2.52 -21.86 7.98
C TYR A 110 -3.59 -22.30 9.00
N LEU A 111 -4.87 -22.19 8.66
CA LEU A 111 -5.96 -22.64 9.53
C LEU A 111 -5.91 -24.15 9.75
N ILE A 112 -5.73 -24.95 8.69
CA ILE A 112 -5.63 -26.41 8.78
C ILE A 112 -4.48 -26.81 9.72
N ASN A 113 -3.28 -26.25 9.54
CA ASN A 113 -2.15 -26.54 10.43
C ASN A 113 -2.42 -26.19 11.90
N LYS A 114 -3.25 -25.18 12.17
CA LYS A 114 -3.61 -24.78 13.54
C LYS A 114 -4.72 -25.64 14.17
N PHE A 115 -5.48 -26.40 13.37
CA PHE A 115 -6.50 -27.32 13.89
C PHE A 115 -5.99 -28.76 14.04
N TYR A 116 -4.91 -29.13 13.34
CA TYR A 116 -4.31 -30.47 13.37
C TYR A 116 -3.08 -30.59 14.30
N TYR A 117 -2.69 -29.52 14.99
CA TYR A 117 -1.71 -29.46 16.09
C TYR A 117 -2.29 -28.66 17.25
#